data_AF-A0A953L0U0-F1
#
_entry.id   AF-A0A953L0U0-F1
#
_cell.length_a   1.000
_cell.length_b   1.000
_cell.length_c   1.000
_cell.angle_alpha   90.00
_cell.angle_beta   90.00
_cell.angle_gamma   90.00
#
_symmetry.space_group_name_H-M   'P 1'
#
loop_
_entity.id
_entity.type
_entity.pdbx_description
1 polymer ?
#
loop_
_entity_poly.entity_id
_entity_poly.type
_entity_poly.pdbx_seq_one_letter_code
_entity_poly.pdbx_strand_id
1 'polypeptide(L)'
;MADKEQETGQENKGSSLKDDILQKIRQQEELQRETGATAGGASPRPPSVAGGGVTGSKRGFFGANLHRMSVYCRQLATLIDVGIPLLRSLRILGERSTDKTLRNVSLDLARRVEEGQPLSTAMLAHGKVFSPSFVGVVRAGEAGGILEDSLRRLADLLERRSEIRRRIISSMIYPLIALMVELIVIGIVVFYALPQLMKAYPNPDDLPALTRGLLNFSTYVTTNWMKVVIMVVGVIVVAMLYLKSSMGRRQFDWLLLRLPIFGNVVRKLNVARFSRTLGSLIASGIPLIAALRVTADTSDNDVVERTLQRVGDTVERGGKMEEPMRSEPIFDPMVVDMVMVGDEAGALDAMLLKIADTYDVEVDIKLRTLTSIIEPVLIVCLGFAVGLLALAVFQPYFNLVNSKSLTVQ
;
A
#
# COMPACT_ATOMS: atom_id res chain seq x y z
N MET A 1 -38.13 -36.46 -26.17
CA MET A 1 -38.57 -37.15 -24.94
C MET A 1 -37.41 -37.53 -24.02
N ALA A 2 -36.18 -37.70 -24.53
CA ALA A 2 -35.00 -38.05 -23.72
C ALA A 2 -34.40 -36.91 -22.86
N ASP A 3 -34.60 -35.63 -23.20
CA ASP A 3 -34.05 -34.52 -22.39
C ASP A 3 -34.82 -34.25 -21.08
N LYS A 4 -36.09 -34.67 -20.98
CA LYS A 4 -36.91 -34.41 -19.79
C LYS A 4 -36.64 -35.38 -18.63
N GLU A 5 -36.01 -36.51 -18.90
CA GLU A 5 -35.61 -37.51 -17.88
C GLU A 5 -34.25 -37.20 -17.26
N GLN A 6 -33.38 -36.43 -17.93
CA GLN A 6 -32.08 -36.02 -17.39
C GLN A 6 -32.19 -34.84 -16.40
N GLU A 7 -33.11 -33.90 -16.62
CA GLU A 7 -33.34 -32.79 -15.67
C GLU A 7 -33.96 -33.28 -14.34
N THR A 8 -34.90 -34.23 -14.39
CA THR A 8 -35.52 -34.80 -13.18
C THR A 8 -34.55 -35.64 -12.35
N GLY A 9 -33.55 -36.27 -12.98
CA GLY A 9 -32.48 -37.00 -12.30
C GLY A 9 -31.44 -36.11 -11.59
N GLN A 10 -31.18 -34.90 -12.10
CA GLN A 10 -30.28 -33.93 -11.48
C GLN A 10 -30.93 -33.16 -10.33
N GLU A 11 -32.23 -32.83 -10.43
CA GLU A 11 -32.99 -32.21 -9.33
C GLU A 11 -33.11 -33.12 -8.11
N ASN A 12 -33.38 -34.41 -8.32
CA ASN A 12 -33.57 -35.36 -7.23
C ASN A 12 -32.24 -35.64 -6.47
N LYS A 13 -31.09 -35.60 -7.16
CA LYS A 13 -29.76 -35.72 -6.56
C LYS A 13 -29.36 -34.47 -5.76
N GLY A 14 -29.78 -33.29 -6.19
CA GLY A 14 -29.56 -32.03 -5.48
C GLY A 14 -30.38 -31.89 -4.19
N SER A 15 -31.59 -32.46 -4.15
CA SER A 15 -32.43 -32.52 -2.94
C SER A 15 -31.83 -33.46 -1.89
N SER A 16 -31.47 -34.68 -2.29
CA SER A 16 -30.87 -35.68 -1.39
C SER A 16 -29.56 -35.18 -0.74
N LEU A 17 -28.72 -34.44 -1.47
CA LEU A 17 -27.48 -33.89 -0.92
C LEU A 17 -27.73 -32.75 0.08
N LYS A 18 -28.76 -31.92 -0.16
CA LYS A 18 -29.15 -30.85 0.78
C LYS A 18 -29.70 -31.44 2.08
N ASP A 19 -30.50 -32.50 1.99
CA ASP A 19 -31.08 -33.16 3.16
C ASP A 19 -30.00 -33.83 4.01
N ASP A 20 -29.00 -34.47 3.39
CA ASP A 20 -27.85 -35.06 4.10
C ASP A 20 -26.99 -34.00 4.82
N ILE A 21 -26.80 -32.82 4.21
CA ILE A 21 -26.06 -31.71 4.83
C ILE A 21 -26.84 -31.14 6.02
N LEU A 22 -28.16 -30.95 5.87
CA LEU A 22 -29.02 -30.46 6.95
C LEU A 22 -29.10 -31.46 8.11
N GLN A 23 -29.08 -32.75 7.84
CA GLN A 23 -29.06 -33.79 8.87
C GLN A 23 -27.74 -33.79 9.64
N LYS A 24 -26.60 -33.62 8.96
CA LYS A 24 -25.28 -33.47 9.62
C LYS A 24 -25.15 -32.19 10.45
N ILE A 25 -25.75 -31.08 10.00
CA ILE A 25 -25.78 -29.82 10.76
C ILE A 25 -26.61 -30.00 12.05
N ARG A 26 -27.80 -30.62 11.97
CA ARG A 26 -28.61 -30.90 13.16
C ARG A 26 -27.91 -31.84 14.14
N GLN A 27 -27.21 -32.85 13.63
CA GLN A 27 -26.44 -33.79 14.47
C GLN A 27 -25.27 -33.09 15.18
N GLN A 28 -24.62 -32.11 14.53
CA GLN A 28 -23.62 -31.25 15.19
C GLN A 28 -24.23 -30.30 16.22
N GLU A 29 -25.42 -29.75 15.96
CA GLU A 29 -26.14 -28.90 16.92
C GLU A 29 -26.62 -29.68 18.15
N GLU A 30 -27.04 -30.94 18.00
CA GLU A 30 -27.39 -31.83 19.11
C GLU A 30 -26.16 -32.22 19.93
N LEU A 31 -25.03 -32.55 19.30
CA LEU A 31 -23.75 -32.78 19.99
C LEU A 31 -23.29 -31.54 20.77
N GLN A 32 -23.48 -30.34 20.24
CA GLN A 32 -23.16 -29.09 20.96
C GLN A 32 -24.13 -28.81 22.12
N ARG A 33 -25.41 -29.20 22.00
CA ARG A 33 -26.39 -29.09 23.09
C ARG A 33 -26.10 -30.08 24.22
N GLU A 34 -25.69 -31.30 23.90
CA GLU A 34 -25.27 -32.29 24.92
C GLU A 34 -23.97 -31.88 25.63
N THR A 35 -23.03 -31.26 24.91
CA THR A 35 -21.78 -30.74 25.52
C THR A 35 -22.01 -29.44 26.32
N GLY A 36 -23.09 -28.70 26.05
CA GLY A 36 -23.43 -27.45 26.72
C GLY A 36 -24.16 -27.60 28.07
N ALA A 37 -24.61 -28.80 28.44
CA ALA A 37 -25.41 -29.04 29.64
C ALA A 37 -24.61 -29.42 30.91
N THR A 38 -23.27 -29.50 30.85
CA THR A 38 -22.41 -29.94 31.98
C THR A 38 -21.33 -28.93 32.37
N ALA A 39 -21.64 -27.63 32.34
CA ALA A 39 -20.78 -26.59 32.92
C ALA A 39 -21.57 -25.65 33.85
N GLY A 40 -22.06 -26.20 34.95
CA GLY A 40 -22.52 -25.41 36.10
C GLY A 40 -21.32 -24.95 36.94
N GLY A 41 -21.24 -23.63 37.20
CA GLY A 41 -20.49 -23.07 38.33
C GLY A 41 -19.24 -22.26 37.99
N ALA A 42 -19.42 -20.98 37.64
CA ALA A 42 -18.59 -19.85 38.13
C ALA A 42 -19.08 -18.54 37.48
N SER A 43 -19.58 -17.60 38.28
CA SER A 43 -19.79 -16.21 37.82
C SER A 43 -18.44 -15.52 37.64
N PRO A 44 -18.13 -14.90 36.47
CA PRO A 44 -17.00 -13.99 36.38
C PRO A 44 -17.42 -12.62 36.89
N ARG A 45 -16.75 -12.16 37.95
CA ARG A 45 -16.79 -10.75 38.41
C ARG A 45 -16.39 -9.81 37.26
N PRO A 46 -16.95 -8.59 37.17
CA PRO A 46 -16.50 -7.61 36.18
C PRO A 46 -15.07 -7.15 36.51
N PRO A 47 -14.16 -7.01 35.51
CA PRO A 47 -12.85 -6.47 35.75
C PRO A 47 -12.96 -4.98 36.08
N SER A 48 -12.38 -4.61 37.22
CA SER A 48 -12.22 -3.25 37.70
C SER A 48 -11.47 -2.39 36.68
N VAL A 49 -12.05 -1.24 36.35
CA VAL A 49 -11.41 -0.18 35.57
C VAL A 49 -10.33 0.47 36.46
N ALA A 50 -9.07 0.18 36.16
CA ALA A 50 -7.92 0.93 36.66
C ALA A 50 -7.14 1.45 35.45
N GLY A 51 -7.02 2.76 35.37
CA GLY A 51 -6.35 3.46 34.27
C GLY A 51 -4.84 3.24 34.25
N GLY A 52 -4.25 3.49 33.08
CA GLY A 52 -2.80 3.66 32.94
C GLY A 52 -2.23 3.05 31.66
N GLY A 53 -1.65 3.91 30.81
CA GLY A 53 -0.57 3.52 29.92
C GLY A 53 -0.96 3.24 28.47
N VAL A 54 -1.07 4.31 27.67
CA VAL A 54 -0.96 4.24 26.21
C VAL A 54 0.45 3.75 25.86
N THR A 55 0.61 2.44 25.63
CA THR A 55 1.81 1.87 25.03
C THR A 55 1.59 1.65 23.54
N GLY A 56 2.39 2.34 22.75
CA GLY A 56 2.30 2.40 21.30
C GLY A 56 2.63 1.08 20.63
N SER A 57 1.62 0.29 20.27
CA SER A 57 1.78 -0.66 19.18
C SER A 57 1.66 0.08 17.84
N LYS A 58 2.82 0.47 17.31
CA LYS A 58 3.06 0.80 15.91
C LYS A 58 3.55 -0.47 15.22
N ARG A 59 2.64 -1.28 14.66
CA ARG A 59 2.98 -2.34 13.70
C ARG A 59 2.19 -2.11 12.42
N GLY A 60 2.90 -1.79 11.35
CA GLY A 60 2.37 -1.78 10.00
C GLY A 60 2.46 -3.16 9.37
N PHE A 61 1.50 -3.47 8.50
CA PHE A 61 1.73 -4.31 7.31
C PHE A 61 0.68 -3.90 6.26
N PHE A 62 1.15 -3.15 5.27
CA PHE A 62 0.43 -2.02 4.69
C PHE A 62 -0.44 -2.34 3.45
N GLY A 63 -0.57 -3.61 3.04
CA GLY A 63 -1.39 -4.01 1.88
C GLY A 63 -2.76 -4.59 2.24
N ALA A 64 -2.79 -5.50 3.23
CA ALA A 64 -4.01 -6.19 3.64
C ALA A 64 -5.02 -5.25 4.33
N ASN A 65 -4.57 -4.14 4.90
CA ASN A 65 -5.43 -3.20 5.62
C ASN A 65 -6.34 -2.42 4.64
N LEU A 66 -5.82 -1.92 3.51
CA LEU A 66 -6.63 -1.14 2.56
C LEU A 66 -7.77 -1.95 1.94
N HIS A 67 -7.49 -3.19 1.51
CA HIS A 67 -8.52 -4.07 0.97
C HIS A 67 -9.58 -4.44 2.02
N ARG A 68 -9.15 -4.77 3.25
CA ARG A 68 -10.09 -5.06 4.34
C ARG A 68 -10.97 -3.84 4.67
N MET A 69 -10.38 -2.65 4.64
CA MET A 69 -11.11 -1.41 4.84
C MET A 69 -12.08 -1.13 3.69
N SER A 70 -11.69 -1.36 2.44
CA SER A 70 -12.60 -1.16 1.29
C SER A 70 -13.80 -2.10 1.38
N VAL A 71 -13.58 -3.36 1.75
CA VAL A 71 -14.65 -4.34 1.99
C VAL A 71 -15.53 -3.92 3.16
N TYR A 72 -14.93 -3.48 4.28
CA TYR A 72 -15.68 -2.98 5.44
C TYR A 72 -16.59 -1.80 5.08
N CYS A 73 -16.06 -0.80 4.37
CA CYS A 73 -16.83 0.37 3.90
C CYS A 73 -17.93 -0.04 2.95
N ARG A 74 -17.65 -0.95 2.01
CA ARG A 74 -18.65 -1.46 1.07
C ARG A 74 -19.79 -2.14 1.81
N GLN A 75 -19.48 -3.04 2.74
CA GLN A 75 -20.49 -3.77 3.50
C GLN A 75 -21.30 -2.83 4.39
N LEU A 76 -20.66 -1.84 5.04
CA LEU A 76 -21.37 -0.83 5.82
C LEU A 76 -22.31 0.00 4.95
N ALA A 77 -21.85 0.46 3.79
CA ALA A 77 -22.68 1.18 2.82
C ALA A 77 -23.88 0.32 2.37
N THR A 78 -23.66 -0.94 2.01
CA THR A 78 -24.73 -1.86 1.57
C THR A 78 -25.77 -2.12 2.68
N LEU A 79 -25.34 -2.27 3.94
CA LEU A 79 -26.30 -2.46 5.04
C LEU A 79 -27.16 -1.20 5.24
N ILE A 80 -26.57 -0.02 5.12
CA ILE A 80 -27.29 1.26 5.24
C ILE A 80 -28.24 1.48 4.05
N ASP A 81 -27.82 1.15 2.83
CA ASP A 81 -28.60 1.23 1.58
C ASP A 81 -29.89 0.39 1.66
N VAL A 82 -29.81 -0.81 2.24
CA VAL A 82 -30.98 -1.68 2.47
C VAL A 82 -31.83 -1.22 3.68
N GLY A 83 -31.50 -0.07 4.29
CA GLY A 83 -32.27 0.56 5.36
C GLY A 83 -31.98 0.01 6.76
N ILE A 84 -30.88 -0.73 6.96
CA ILE A 84 -30.51 -1.21 8.29
C ILE A 84 -29.90 -0.04 9.09
N PRO A 85 -30.41 0.26 10.31
CA PRO A 85 -29.90 1.36 11.12
C PRO A 85 -28.39 1.25 11.37
N LEU A 86 -27.66 2.37 11.28
CA LEU A 86 -26.20 2.45 11.41
C LEU A 86 -25.67 1.66 12.63
N LEU A 87 -26.28 1.83 13.80
CA LEU A 87 -25.90 1.11 15.02
C LEU A 87 -25.94 -0.41 14.84
N ARG A 88 -27.00 -0.93 14.21
CA ARG A 88 -27.17 -2.36 13.93
C ARG A 88 -26.17 -2.83 12.87
N SER A 89 -25.94 -2.03 11.84
CA SER A 89 -24.95 -2.31 10.79
C SER A 89 -23.54 -2.44 11.36
N LEU A 90 -23.14 -1.55 12.27
CA LEU A 90 -21.85 -1.61 12.97
C LEU A 90 -21.71 -2.86 13.85
N ARG A 91 -22.77 -3.27 14.57
CA ARG A 91 -22.78 -4.50 15.38
C ARG A 91 -22.63 -5.75 14.50
N ILE A 92 -23.41 -5.84 13.42
CA ILE A 92 -23.34 -6.96 12.46
C ILE A 92 -21.91 -7.10 11.91
N LEU A 93 -21.31 -6.00 11.46
CA LEU A 93 -19.94 -6.02 10.94
C LEU A 93 -18.91 -6.38 12.01
N GLY A 94 -19.09 -5.88 13.24
CA GLY A 94 -18.23 -6.23 14.36
C GLY A 94 -18.27 -7.73 14.65
N GLU A 95 -19.45 -8.29 14.85
CA GLU A 95 -19.67 -9.71 15.21
C GLU A 95 -19.21 -10.66 14.11
N ARG A 96 -19.37 -10.28 12.83
CA ARG A 96 -19.00 -11.11 11.66
C ARG A 96 -17.56 -10.91 11.19
N SER A 97 -16.83 -9.91 11.71
CA SER A 97 -15.47 -9.63 11.29
C SER A 97 -14.50 -10.73 11.75
N THR A 98 -13.78 -11.32 10.79
CA THR A 98 -12.66 -12.25 11.05
C THR A 98 -11.41 -11.54 11.55
N ASP A 99 -11.28 -10.23 11.30
CA ASP A 99 -10.19 -9.40 11.78
C ASP A 99 -10.49 -8.90 13.20
N LYS A 100 -9.62 -9.23 14.15
CA LYS A 100 -9.74 -8.81 15.56
C LYS A 100 -9.75 -7.29 15.73
N THR A 101 -8.99 -6.58 14.90
CA THR A 101 -8.90 -5.11 14.93
C THR A 101 -10.21 -4.50 14.47
N LEU A 102 -10.72 -4.89 13.30
CA LEU A 102 -11.98 -4.36 12.77
C LEU A 102 -13.17 -4.75 13.63
N ARG A 103 -13.17 -5.95 14.22
CA ARG A 103 -14.17 -6.37 15.19
C ARG A 103 -14.22 -5.42 16.39
N ASN A 104 -13.09 -5.23 17.05
CA ASN A 104 -13.02 -4.40 18.26
C ASN A 104 -13.38 -2.94 17.96
N VAL A 105 -12.89 -2.41 16.84
CA VAL A 105 -13.19 -1.04 16.40
C VAL A 105 -14.68 -0.89 16.10
N SER A 106 -15.29 -1.79 15.33
CA SER A 106 -16.71 -1.70 14.97
C SER A 106 -17.64 -1.79 16.17
N LEU A 107 -17.31 -2.65 17.14
CA LEU A 107 -18.07 -2.77 18.39
C LEU A 107 -17.92 -1.52 19.27
N ASP A 108 -16.74 -0.90 19.28
CA ASP A 108 -16.52 0.37 19.98
C ASP A 108 -17.24 1.54 19.30
N LEU A 109 -17.23 1.59 17.96
CA LEU A 109 -18.00 2.56 17.18
C LEU A 109 -19.50 2.41 17.46
N ALA A 110 -20.02 1.17 17.46
CA ALA A 110 -21.42 0.90 17.81
C ALA A 110 -21.76 1.45 19.20
N ARG A 111 -20.93 1.18 20.22
CA ARG A 111 -21.14 1.69 21.58
C ARG A 111 -21.17 3.22 21.64
N ARG A 112 -20.23 3.89 20.99
CA ARG A 112 -20.15 5.37 20.96
C ARG A 112 -21.33 6.01 20.24
N VAL A 113 -21.79 5.39 19.15
CA VAL A 113 -22.99 5.85 18.42
C VAL A 113 -24.25 5.62 19.27
N GLU A 114 -24.32 4.52 20.01
CA GLU A 114 -25.39 4.25 20.99
C GLU A 114 -25.41 5.28 22.14
N GLU A 115 -24.24 5.78 22.55
CA GLU A 115 -24.08 6.90 23.49
C GLU A 115 -24.44 8.28 22.87
N GLY A 116 -24.81 8.33 21.59
CA GLY A 116 -25.21 9.55 20.89
C GLY A 116 -24.07 10.33 20.22
N GLN A 117 -22.86 9.78 20.14
CA GLN A 117 -21.76 10.42 19.40
C GLN A 117 -21.96 10.26 17.88
N PRO A 118 -21.70 11.31 17.08
CA PRO A 118 -21.59 11.15 15.62
C PRO A 118 -20.53 10.09 15.25
N LEU A 119 -20.78 9.33 14.19
CA LEU A 119 -19.88 8.29 13.68
C LEU A 119 -18.50 8.88 13.36
N SER A 120 -18.44 10.07 12.76
CA SER A 120 -17.19 10.74 12.45
C SER A 120 -16.37 11.03 13.71
N THR A 121 -17.01 11.47 14.79
CA THR A 121 -16.36 11.69 16.09
C THR A 121 -15.89 10.38 16.71
N ALA A 122 -16.71 9.33 16.62
CA ALA A 122 -16.34 7.99 17.08
C ALA A 122 -15.14 7.43 16.30
N MET A 123 -15.07 7.66 14.98
CA MET A 123 -13.97 7.24 14.12
C MET A 123 -12.67 8.00 14.38
N LEU A 124 -12.72 9.29 14.77
CA LEU A 124 -11.52 10.05 15.16
C LEU A 124 -10.77 9.40 16.31
N ALA A 125 -11.47 8.80 17.28
CA ALA A 125 -10.85 8.09 18.40
C ALA A 125 -9.98 6.89 17.94
N HIS A 126 -10.23 6.38 16.73
CA HIS A 126 -9.52 5.26 16.11
C HIS A 126 -8.58 5.72 14.99
N GLY A 127 -7.80 6.79 15.21
CA GLY A 127 -6.89 7.40 14.23
C GLY A 127 -5.78 6.50 13.64
N LYS A 128 -5.58 5.29 14.18
CA LYS A 128 -4.71 4.27 13.59
C LYS A 128 -5.36 3.50 12.43
N VAL A 129 -6.68 3.51 12.39
CA VAL A 129 -7.52 2.74 11.45
C VAL A 129 -8.17 3.69 10.46
N PHE A 130 -8.72 4.80 10.93
CA PHE A 130 -9.31 5.84 10.10
C PHE A 130 -8.35 7.02 10.01
N SER A 131 -7.92 7.36 8.79
CA SER A 131 -7.15 8.59 8.58
C SER A 131 -8.05 9.81 8.78
N PRO A 132 -7.48 10.99 9.14
CA PRO A 132 -8.25 12.23 9.23
C PRO A 132 -9.10 12.50 7.98
N SER A 133 -8.58 12.12 6.81
CA SER A 133 -9.28 12.22 5.53
C SER A 133 -10.52 11.37 5.40
N PHE A 134 -10.42 10.12 5.85
CA PHE A 134 -11.53 9.20 5.87
C PHE A 134 -12.65 9.77 6.74
N VAL A 135 -12.28 10.28 7.91
CA VAL A 135 -13.22 10.84 8.86
C VAL A 135 -13.85 12.15 8.36
N GLY A 136 -13.10 12.99 7.64
CA GLY A 136 -13.64 14.20 7.02
C GLY A 136 -14.77 13.91 6.03
N VAL A 137 -14.60 12.87 5.19
CA VAL A 137 -15.65 12.45 4.24
C VAL A 137 -16.88 11.92 4.99
N VAL A 138 -16.67 11.07 6.01
CA VAL A 138 -17.78 10.56 6.83
C VAL A 138 -18.52 11.71 7.52
N ARG A 139 -17.81 12.69 8.10
CA ARG A 139 -18.42 13.84 8.76
C ARG A 139 -19.30 14.66 7.81
N ALA A 140 -18.80 14.92 6.60
CA ALA A 140 -19.57 15.64 5.60
C ALA A 140 -20.81 14.84 5.15
N GLY A 141 -20.67 13.52 5.01
CA GLY A 141 -21.79 12.61 4.73
C GLY A 141 -22.85 12.59 5.84
N GLU A 142 -22.42 12.57 7.10
CA GLU A 142 -23.33 12.65 8.26
C GLU A 142 -24.08 13.98 8.30
N ALA A 143 -23.37 15.10 8.12
CA ALA A 143 -23.98 16.42 8.14
C ALA A 143 -24.94 16.66 6.96
N GLY A 144 -24.62 16.08 5.79
CA GLY A 144 -25.44 16.17 4.58
C GLY A 144 -26.54 15.12 4.44
N GLY A 145 -26.68 14.19 5.40
CA GLY A 145 -27.66 13.10 5.32
C GLY A 145 -27.40 12.07 4.21
N ILE A 146 -26.20 12.08 3.64
CA ILE A 146 -25.76 11.26 2.51
C ILE A 146 -24.57 10.36 2.91
N LEU A 147 -24.67 9.79 4.11
CA LEU A 147 -23.64 8.92 4.68
C LEU A 147 -23.40 7.67 3.82
N GLU A 148 -24.45 7.13 3.21
CA GLU A 148 -24.39 5.95 2.35
C GLU A 148 -23.50 6.21 1.11
N ASP A 149 -23.79 7.27 0.35
CA ASP A 149 -23.00 7.68 -0.82
C ASP A 149 -21.55 7.96 -0.45
N SER A 150 -21.34 8.61 0.70
CA SER A 150 -20.02 8.92 1.22
C SER A 150 -19.21 7.65 1.51
N LEU A 151 -19.83 6.63 2.12
CA LEU A 151 -19.19 5.34 2.39
C LEU A 151 -18.94 4.53 1.11
N ARG A 152 -19.86 4.59 0.13
CA ARG A 152 -19.71 3.94 -1.18
C ARG A 152 -18.52 4.51 -1.94
N ARG A 153 -18.38 5.84 -1.97
CA ARG A 153 -17.22 6.53 -2.57
C ARG A 153 -15.92 6.23 -1.84
N LEU A 154 -15.94 6.16 -0.50
CA LEU A 154 -14.77 5.74 0.28
C LEU A 154 -14.36 4.30 -0.05
N ALA A 155 -15.32 3.39 -0.24
CA ALA A 155 -15.05 2.01 -0.64
C ALA A 155 -14.36 1.96 -2.02
N ASP A 156 -14.91 2.67 -3.02
CA ASP A 156 -14.33 2.76 -4.37
C ASP A 156 -12.89 3.30 -4.35
N LEU A 157 -12.67 4.37 -3.57
CA LEU A 157 -11.36 4.99 -3.43
C LEU A 157 -10.35 4.05 -2.79
N LEU A 158 -10.73 3.32 -1.74
CA LEU A 158 -9.85 2.37 -1.05
C LEU A 158 -9.56 1.13 -1.91
N GLU A 159 -10.55 0.66 -2.68
CA GLU A 159 -10.43 -0.46 -3.61
C GLU A 159 -9.41 -0.15 -4.70
N ARG A 160 -9.54 0.98 -5.39
CA ARG A 160 -8.56 1.43 -6.39
C ARG A 160 -7.16 1.57 -5.81
N ARG A 161 -7.02 2.15 -4.60
CA ARG A 161 -5.70 2.26 -3.93
C ARG A 161 -5.11 0.89 -3.63
N SER A 162 -5.93 -0.06 -3.20
CA SER A 162 -5.52 -1.44 -2.95
C SER A 162 -5.05 -2.13 -4.23
N GLU A 163 -5.77 -1.97 -5.33
CA GLU A 163 -5.43 -2.52 -6.65
C GLU A 163 -4.10 -1.98 -7.19
N ILE A 164 -3.92 -0.66 -7.19
CA ILE A 164 -2.67 -0.01 -7.61
C ILE A 164 -1.51 -0.56 -6.79
N ARG A 165 -1.68 -0.61 -5.46
CA ARG A 165 -0.65 -1.14 -4.57
C ARG A 165 -0.35 -2.61 -4.85
N ARG A 166 -1.38 -3.43 -5.04
CA ARG A 166 -1.22 -4.87 -5.34
C ARG A 166 -0.48 -5.05 -6.66
N ARG A 167 -0.79 -4.25 -7.68
CA ARG A 167 -0.12 -4.25 -8.97
C ARG A 167 1.35 -3.83 -8.86
N ILE A 168 1.66 -2.80 -8.06
CA ILE A 168 3.05 -2.41 -7.77
C ILE A 168 3.80 -3.56 -7.11
N ILE A 169 3.23 -4.15 -6.05
CA ILE A 169 3.86 -5.26 -5.32
C ILE A 169 4.06 -6.46 -6.25
N SER A 170 3.05 -6.87 -7.02
CA SER A 170 3.15 -8.02 -7.91
C SER A 170 4.21 -7.83 -8.99
N SER A 171 4.34 -6.60 -9.50
CA SER A 171 5.34 -6.26 -10.52
C SER A 171 6.78 -6.23 -9.98
N MET A 172 6.96 -6.00 -8.68
CA MET A 172 8.28 -5.97 -8.02
C MET A 172 8.79 -7.34 -7.56
N ILE A 173 7.95 -8.37 -7.55
CA ILE A 173 8.35 -9.72 -7.13
C ILE A 173 9.44 -10.27 -8.05
N TYR A 174 9.26 -10.15 -9.36
CA TYR A 174 10.22 -10.71 -10.33
C TYR A 174 11.62 -10.04 -10.22
N PRO A 175 11.75 -8.70 -10.27
CA PRO A 175 13.04 -8.04 -10.06
C PRO A 175 13.72 -8.43 -8.74
N LEU A 176 12.96 -8.57 -7.66
CA LEU A 176 13.50 -8.91 -6.35
C LEU A 176 14.04 -10.35 -6.30
N ILE A 177 13.34 -11.30 -6.92
CA ILE A 177 13.79 -12.70 -6.99
C ILE A 177 15.06 -12.79 -7.85
N ALA A 178 15.07 -12.14 -9.02
CA ALA A 178 16.24 -12.14 -9.91
C ALA A 178 17.48 -11.57 -9.21
N LEU A 179 17.34 -10.42 -8.57
CA LEU A 179 18.42 -9.77 -7.81
C LEU A 179 18.89 -10.62 -6.61
N MET A 180 17.98 -11.32 -5.95
CA MET A 180 18.32 -12.22 -4.85
C MET A 180 19.14 -13.42 -5.35
N VAL A 181 18.73 -14.06 -6.45
CA VAL A 181 19.47 -15.17 -7.07
C VAL A 181 20.84 -14.70 -7.56
N GLU A 182 20.91 -13.54 -8.21
CA GLU A 182 22.16 -12.91 -8.66
C GLU A 182 23.14 -12.70 -7.49
N LEU A 183 22.67 -12.09 -6.38
CA LEU A 183 23.49 -11.89 -5.19
C LEU A 183 23.97 -13.21 -4.55
N ILE A 184 23.14 -14.26 -4.56
CA ILE A 184 23.55 -15.58 -4.07
C ILE A 184 24.67 -16.16 -4.93
N VAL A 185 24.52 -16.14 -6.27
CA VAL A 185 25.53 -16.69 -7.19
C VAL A 185 26.84 -15.93 -7.06
N ILE A 186 26.80 -14.60 -7.10
CA ILE A 186 27.97 -13.74 -6.89
C ILE A 186 28.59 -14.02 -5.52
N GLY A 187 27.77 -14.13 -4.48
CA GLY A 187 28.20 -14.44 -3.12
C GLY A 187 28.95 -15.76 -3.03
N ILE A 188 28.43 -16.84 -3.64
CA ILE A 188 29.11 -18.15 -3.69
C ILE A 188 30.49 -18.00 -4.36
N VAL A 189 30.58 -17.31 -5.49
CA VAL A 189 31.86 -17.13 -6.19
C VAL A 189 32.84 -16.33 -5.33
N VAL A 190 32.42 -15.20 -4.76
CA VAL A 190 33.30 -14.29 -4.01
C VAL A 190 33.72 -14.86 -2.65
N PHE A 191 32.81 -15.53 -1.94
CA PHE A 191 33.08 -16.04 -0.58
C PHE A 191 33.61 -17.47 -0.54
N TYR A 192 33.37 -18.28 -1.58
CA TYR A 192 33.82 -19.68 -1.60
C TYR A 192 34.82 -19.98 -2.72
N ALA A 193 34.53 -19.60 -3.97
CA ALA A 193 35.41 -19.94 -5.10
C ALA A 193 36.71 -19.12 -5.11
N LEU A 194 36.62 -17.81 -4.89
CA LEU A 194 37.77 -16.89 -4.93
C LEU A 194 38.85 -17.22 -3.87
N PRO A 195 38.50 -17.51 -2.59
CA PRO A 195 39.50 -17.91 -1.60
C PRO A 195 40.16 -19.25 -1.92
N GLN A 196 39.44 -20.19 -2.54
CA GLN A 196 40.04 -21.46 -2.98
C GLN A 196 41.02 -21.25 -4.13
N LEU A 197 40.71 -20.36 -5.07
CA LEU A 197 41.64 -19.96 -6.12
C LEU A 197 42.93 -19.42 -5.49
N MET A 198 42.85 -18.58 -4.46
CA MET A 198 44.03 -17.99 -3.82
C MET A 198 44.97 -19.03 -3.18
N LYS A 199 44.45 -20.14 -2.66
CA LYS A 199 45.29 -21.23 -2.13
C LYS A 199 46.22 -21.85 -3.18
N ALA A 200 45.88 -21.72 -4.46
CA ALA A 200 46.71 -22.18 -5.57
C ALA A 200 47.77 -21.16 -6.03
N TYR A 201 47.74 -19.92 -5.50
CA TYR A 201 48.74 -18.89 -5.81
C TYR A 201 49.85 -18.84 -4.76
N PRO A 202 51.14 -18.86 -5.17
CA PRO A 202 52.27 -18.84 -4.25
C PRO A 202 52.40 -17.51 -3.47
N ASN A 203 52.16 -16.38 -4.14
CA ASN A 203 52.25 -15.04 -3.56
C ASN A 203 50.94 -14.26 -3.77
N PRO A 204 50.31 -13.74 -2.69
CA PRO A 204 49.11 -12.90 -2.79
C PRO A 204 49.32 -11.60 -3.57
N ASP A 205 50.57 -11.12 -3.65
CA ASP A 205 50.94 -9.87 -4.30
C ASP A 205 51.08 -9.96 -5.82
N ASP A 206 51.00 -11.17 -6.39
CA ASP A 206 51.00 -11.36 -7.85
C ASP A 206 49.57 -11.30 -8.44
N LEU A 207 48.55 -11.18 -7.59
CA LEU A 207 47.15 -11.10 -8.03
C LEU A 207 46.84 -9.73 -8.65
N PRO A 208 46.10 -9.70 -9.77
CA PRO A 208 45.57 -8.47 -10.35
C PRO A 208 44.79 -7.60 -9.36
N ALA A 209 44.80 -6.28 -9.59
CA ALA A 209 44.13 -5.31 -8.73
C ALA A 209 42.63 -5.62 -8.51
N LEU A 210 41.93 -6.06 -9.56
CA LEU A 210 40.52 -6.47 -9.48
C LEU A 210 40.32 -7.67 -8.54
N THR A 211 41.09 -8.75 -8.75
CA THR A 211 41.01 -9.97 -7.92
C THR A 211 41.37 -9.66 -6.47
N ARG A 212 42.41 -8.85 -6.24
CA ARG A 212 42.85 -8.44 -4.91
C ARG A 212 41.79 -7.59 -4.19
N GLY A 213 41.15 -6.66 -4.91
CA GLY A 213 40.06 -5.84 -4.38
C GLY A 213 38.86 -6.69 -3.94
N LEU A 214 38.40 -7.61 -4.79
CA LEU A 214 37.31 -8.52 -4.45
C LEU A 214 37.65 -9.43 -3.27
N LEU A 215 38.90 -9.89 -3.20
CA LEU A 215 39.35 -10.74 -2.12
C LEU A 215 39.46 -9.98 -0.78
N ASN A 216 39.98 -8.75 -0.80
CA ASN A 216 40.00 -7.89 0.39
C ASN A 216 38.59 -7.58 0.90
N PHE A 217 37.64 -7.37 -0.02
CA PHE A 217 36.23 -7.23 0.33
C PHE A 217 35.68 -8.52 0.95
N SER A 218 35.95 -9.68 0.33
CA SER A 218 35.51 -11.00 0.80
C SER A 218 36.04 -11.32 2.20
N THR A 219 37.33 -11.08 2.46
CA THR A 219 37.96 -11.30 3.76
C THR A 219 37.43 -10.31 4.81
N TYR A 220 37.28 -9.03 4.45
CA TYR A 220 36.69 -8.04 5.36
C TYR A 220 35.28 -8.45 5.81
N VAL A 221 34.43 -8.87 4.87
CA VAL A 221 33.05 -9.28 5.14
C VAL A 221 32.98 -10.58 5.94
N THR A 222 33.79 -11.58 5.61
CA THR A 222 33.80 -12.87 6.33
C THR A 222 34.38 -12.75 7.74
N THR A 223 35.46 -11.98 7.93
CA THR A 223 36.07 -11.74 9.25
C THR A 223 35.22 -10.83 10.13
N ASN A 224 34.58 -9.80 9.56
CA ASN A 224 33.78 -8.83 10.32
C ASN A 224 32.27 -8.96 10.06
N TRP A 225 31.77 -10.16 9.76
CA TRP A 225 30.38 -10.38 9.35
C TRP A 225 29.36 -9.79 10.34
N MET A 226 29.62 -9.89 11.65
CA MET A 226 28.75 -9.32 12.67
C MET A 226 28.69 -7.78 12.61
N LYS A 227 29.83 -7.11 12.37
CA LYS A 227 29.87 -5.65 12.18
C LYS A 227 29.17 -5.24 10.88
N VAL A 228 29.33 -6.03 9.81
CA VAL A 228 28.64 -5.80 8.53
C VAL A 228 27.13 -5.94 8.68
N VAL A 229 26.65 -6.97 9.36
CA VAL A 229 25.21 -7.14 9.64
C VAL A 229 24.68 -5.98 10.48
N ILE A 230 25.38 -5.59 11.55
CA ILE A 230 24.98 -4.45 12.39
C ILE A 230 24.98 -3.14 11.59
N MET A 231 25.98 -2.92 10.73
CA MET A 231 26.05 -1.76 9.84
C MET A 231 24.86 -1.72 8.87
N VAL A 232 24.56 -2.83 8.20
CA VAL A 232 23.45 -2.92 7.25
C VAL A 232 22.12 -2.69 7.97
N VAL A 233 21.87 -3.37 9.08
CA VAL A 233 20.64 -3.17 9.89
C VAL A 233 20.57 -1.74 10.41
N GLY A 234 21.68 -1.18 10.89
CA GLY A 234 21.78 0.19 11.37
C GLY A 234 21.44 1.21 10.28
N VAL A 235 22.00 1.05 9.08
CA VAL A 235 21.69 1.89 7.92
C VAL A 235 20.21 1.79 7.55
N ILE A 236 19.64 0.57 7.52
CA ILE A 236 18.21 0.38 7.22
C ILE A 236 17.34 1.05 8.29
N VAL A 237 17.66 0.88 9.58
CA VAL A 237 16.89 1.50 10.68
C VAL A 237 17.00 3.02 10.64
N VAL A 238 18.21 3.57 10.46
CA VAL A 238 18.42 5.02 10.34
C VAL A 238 17.69 5.57 9.12
N ALA A 239 17.76 4.91 7.97
CA ALA A 239 17.01 5.30 6.77
C ALA A 239 15.49 5.28 7.02
N MET A 240 14.97 4.22 7.66
CA MET A 240 13.54 4.14 8.00
C MET A 240 13.10 5.24 8.97
N LEU A 241 13.91 5.56 9.98
CA LEU A 241 13.63 6.63 10.93
C LEU A 241 13.73 8.00 10.27
N TYR A 242 14.71 8.19 9.39
CA TYR A 242 14.92 9.41 8.64
C TYR A 242 13.76 9.69 7.67
N LEU A 243 13.32 8.70 6.90
CA LEU A 243 12.16 8.80 5.99
C LEU A 243 10.85 9.08 6.73
N LYS A 244 10.78 8.78 8.03
CA LYS A 244 9.62 9.06 8.88
C LYS A 244 9.66 10.46 9.51
N SER A 245 10.83 11.11 9.52
CA SER A 245 10.99 12.49 9.95
C SER A 245 10.40 13.45 8.92
N SER A 246 9.82 14.57 9.37
CA SER A 246 9.31 15.63 8.49
C SER A 246 10.39 16.16 7.54
N MET A 247 11.62 16.29 8.04
CA MET A 247 12.78 16.73 7.27
C MET A 247 13.17 15.70 6.20
N GLY A 248 13.24 14.41 6.58
CA GLY A 248 13.65 13.35 5.65
C GLY A 248 12.57 13.05 4.61
N ARG A 249 11.29 13.18 4.96
CA ARG A 249 10.18 13.08 4.00
C ARG A 249 10.26 14.19 2.96
N ARG A 250 10.50 15.43 3.38
CA ARG A 250 10.69 16.59 2.47
C ARG A 250 11.90 16.44 1.55
N GLN A 251 13.03 15.95 2.06
CA GLN A 251 14.24 15.71 1.25
C GLN A 251 14.07 14.53 0.30
N PHE A 252 13.42 13.45 0.75
CA PHE A 252 13.11 12.31 -0.09
C PHE A 252 12.13 12.69 -1.20
N ASP A 253 11.06 13.41 -0.88
CA ASP A 253 10.10 13.92 -1.87
C ASP A 253 10.80 14.83 -2.88
N TRP A 254 11.70 15.70 -2.44
CA TRP A 254 12.52 16.53 -3.32
C TRP A 254 13.46 15.72 -4.23
N LEU A 255 14.11 14.68 -3.70
CA LEU A 255 14.98 13.78 -4.47
C LEU A 255 14.18 12.97 -5.50
N LEU A 256 13.01 12.46 -5.11
CA LEU A 256 12.08 11.73 -5.98
C LEU A 256 11.56 12.61 -7.11
N LEU A 257 11.28 13.89 -6.82
CA LEU A 257 10.87 14.90 -7.79
C LEU A 257 11.99 15.26 -8.78
N ARG A 258 13.25 15.16 -8.38
CA ARG A 258 14.42 15.42 -9.24
C ARG A 258 14.81 14.24 -10.13
N LEU A 259 14.34 13.03 -9.85
CA LEU A 259 14.52 11.91 -10.77
C LEU A 259 13.58 12.10 -11.96
N PRO A 260 14.10 12.32 -13.19
CA PRO A 260 13.33 12.79 -14.35
C PRO A 260 12.14 11.88 -14.72
N ILE A 261 12.20 10.60 -14.33
CA ILE A 261 11.14 9.63 -14.62
C ILE A 261 10.11 9.54 -13.48
N PHE A 262 10.53 9.68 -12.21
CA PHE A 262 9.65 9.54 -11.05
C PHE A 262 8.91 10.83 -10.70
N GLY A 263 9.51 12.02 -10.92
CA GLY A 263 8.88 13.29 -10.57
C GLY A 263 7.55 13.53 -11.28
N ASN A 264 7.49 13.22 -12.58
CA ASN A 264 6.24 13.32 -13.36
C ASN A 264 5.15 12.35 -12.87
N VAL A 265 5.53 11.15 -12.41
CA VAL A 265 4.58 10.17 -11.88
C VAL A 265 4.03 10.65 -10.54
N VAL A 266 4.89 11.14 -9.65
CA VAL A 266 4.50 11.67 -8.33
C VAL A 266 3.58 12.87 -8.48
N ARG A 267 3.90 13.79 -9.41
CA ARG A 267 3.03 14.94 -9.72
C ARG A 267 1.64 14.47 -10.16
N LYS A 268 1.55 13.64 -11.20
CA LYS A 268 0.27 13.15 -11.72
C LYS A 268 -0.52 12.36 -10.69
N LEU A 269 0.15 11.57 -9.85
CA LEU A 269 -0.48 10.83 -8.75
C LEU A 269 -1.11 11.76 -7.70
N ASN A 270 -0.39 12.82 -7.31
CA ASN A 270 -0.92 13.80 -6.35
C ASN A 270 -2.11 14.57 -6.96
N VAL A 271 -2.00 14.96 -8.24
CA VAL A 271 -3.09 15.64 -8.95
C VAL A 271 -4.32 14.74 -9.06
N ALA A 272 -4.16 13.48 -9.48
CA ALA A 272 -5.25 12.53 -9.58
C ALA A 272 -5.93 12.29 -8.22
N ARG A 273 -5.13 12.19 -7.15
CA ARG A 273 -5.66 11.96 -5.80
C ARG A 273 -6.52 13.13 -5.33
N PHE A 274 -6.01 14.37 -5.35
CA PHE A 274 -6.80 15.49 -4.86
C PHE A 274 -8.01 15.74 -5.76
N SER A 275 -7.86 15.62 -7.09
CA SER A 275 -8.96 15.83 -8.03
C SER A 275 -10.08 14.82 -7.78
N ARG A 276 -9.73 13.55 -7.53
CA ARG A 276 -10.71 12.53 -7.16
C ARG A 276 -11.40 12.85 -5.85
N THR A 277 -10.64 13.20 -4.82
CA THR A 277 -11.22 13.52 -3.51
C THR A 277 -12.16 14.72 -3.61
N LEU A 278 -11.71 15.81 -4.21
CA LEU A 278 -12.51 17.02 -4.37
C LEU A 278 -13.75 16.76 -5.24
N GLY A 279 -13.57 16.14 -6.41
CA GLY A 279 -14.68 15.81 -7.32
C GLY A 279 -15.69 14.87 -6.69
N SER A 280 -15.24 13.85 -5.96
CA SER A 280 -16.13 12.96 -5.21
C SER A 280 -16.88 13.66 -4.07
N LEU A 281 -16.28 14.65 -3.40
CA LEU A 281 -17.00 15.40 -2.36
C LEU A 281 -18.06 16.32 -2.98
N ILE A 282 -17.72 17.03 -4.06
CA ILE A 282 -18.65 17.94 -4.75
C ILE A 282 -19.81 17.15 -5.38
N ALA A 283 -19.53 16.03 -6.07
CA ALA A 283 -20.59 15.16 -6.63
C ALA A 283 -21.46 14.49 -5.54
N SER A 284 -21.05 14.54 -4.28
CA SER A 284 -21.86 14.14 -3.12
C SER A 284 -22.71 15.30 -2.58
N GLY A 285 -22.73 16.45 -3.24
CA GLY A 285 -23.47 17.63 -2.78
C GLY A 285 -22.81 18.37 -1.61
N ILE A 286 -21.56 18.05 -1.27
CA ILE A 286 -20.82 18.78 -0.25
C ILE A 286 -20.45 20.15 -0.81
N PRO A 287 -20.72 21.26 -0.09
CA PRO A 287 -20.38 22.60 -0.55
C PRO A 287 -18.90 22.73 -0.89
N LEU A 288 -18.61 23.37 -2.02
CA LEU A 288 -17.28 23.51 -2.61
C LEU A 288 -16.20 23.98 -1.61
N ILE A 289 -16.47 25.03 -0.84
CA ILE A 289 -15.52 25.57 0.16
C ILE A 289 -15.19 24.51 1.23
N ALA A 290 -16.20 23.79 1.71
CA ALA A 290 -16.00 22.71 2.68
C ALA A 290 -15.22 21.53 2.05
N ALA A 291 -15.54 21.19 0.80
CA ALA A 291 -14.85 20.16 0.04
C ALA A 291 -13.38 20.51 -0.21
N LEU A 292 -13.06 21.78 -0.50
CA LEU A 292 -11.69 22.28 -0.65
C LEU A 292 -10.90 22.17 0.65
N ARG A 293 -11.46 22.61 1.78
CA ARG A 293 -10.81 22.49 3.11
C ARG A 293 -10.54 21.03 3.46
N VAL A 294 -11.54 20.16 3.31
CA VAL A 294 -11.38 18.72 3.55
C VAL A 294 -10.34 18.12 2.60
N THR A 295 -10.30 18.53 1.33
CA THR A 295 -9.29 18.00 0.39
C THR A 295 -7.88 18.51 0.70
N ALA A 296 -7.74 19.77 1.13
CA ALA A 296 -6.47 20.36 1.53
C ALA A 296 -5.88 19.64 2.76
N ASP A 297 -6.65 19.51 3.83
CA ASP A 297 -6.26 18.85 5.10
C ASP A 297 -5.86 17.37 4.93
N THR A 298 -6.20 16.80 3.77
CA THR A 298 -6.05 15.37 3.48
C THR A 298 -5.06 15.08 2.37
N SER A 299 -4.50 16.13 1.78
CA SER A 299 -3.41 16.03 0.83
C SER A 299 -2.15 15.58 1.55
N ASP A 300 -1.50 14.54 1.05
CA ASP A 300 -0.18 14.10 1.54
C ASP A 300 0.97 15.00 1.02
N ASN A 301 0.65 16.01 0.20
CA ASN A 301 1.61 16.89 -0.47
C ASN A 301 1.39 18.34 -0.05
N ASP A 302 2.41 18.93 0.57
CA ASP A 302 2.42 20.31 1.11
C ASP A 302 2.16 21.38 0.02
N VAL A 303 2.63 21.17 -1.21
CA VAL A 303 2.37 22.09 -2.33
C VAL A 303 0.89 22.06 -2.72
N VAL A 304 0.31 20.86 -2.82
CA VAL A 304 -1.12 20.70 -3.12
C VAL A 304 -1.98 21.27 -1.98
N GLU A 305 -1.65 20.95 -0.73
CA GLU A 305 -2.36 21.44 0.46
C GLU A 305 -2.45 22.97 0.48
N ARG A 306 -1.29 23.65 0.38
CA ARG A 306 -1.24 25.12 0.37
C ARG A 306 -1.93 25.73 -0.84
N THR A 307 -1.88 25.05 -1.98
CA THR A 307 -2.58 25.55 -3.17
C THR A 307 -4.08 25.43 -3.02
N LEU A 308 -4.59 24.31 -2.51
CA LEU A 308 -6.02 24.13 -2.26
C LEU A 308 -6.55 25.09 -1.18
N GLN A 309 -5.74 25.39 -0.15
CA GLN A 309 -6.06 26.46 0.81
C GLN A 309 -6.20 27.82 0.12
N ARG A 310 -5.22 28.20 -0.71
CA ARG A 310 -5.29 29.45 -1.50
C ARG A 310 -6.47 29.48 -2.48
N VAL A 311 -6.81 28.35 -3.11
CA VAL A 311 -8.01 28.21 -3.94
C VAL A 311 -9.24 28.50 -3.10
N GLY A 312 -9.37 27.89 -1.91
CA GLY A 312 -10.44 28.15 -0.96
C GLY A 312 -10.57 29.63 -0.60
N ASP A 313 -9.48 30.28 -0.20
CA ASP A 313 -9.45 31.70 0.17
C ASP A 313 -9.80 32.62 -1.01
N THR A 314 -9.47 32.21 -2.24
CA THR A 314 -9.76 32.98 -3.46
C THR A 314 -11.24 32.88 -3.81
N VAL A 315 -11.80 31.67 -3.77
CA VAL A 315 -13.23 31.42 -4.01
C VAL A 315 -14.11 32.06 -2.94
N GLU A 316 -13.70 32.03 -1.66
CA GLU A 316 -14.41 32.72 -0.57
C GLU A 316 -14.53 34.24 -0.80
N ARG A 317 -13.58 34.82 -1.53
CA ARG A 317 -13.56 36.24 -1.92
C ARG A 317 -14.21 36.51 -3.29
N GLY A 318 -14.77 35.50 -3.94
CA GLY A 318 -15.40 35.62 -5.27
C GLY A 318 -14.42 35.63 -6.45
N GLY A 319 -13.16 35.23 -6.23
CA GLY A 319 -12.17 35.06 -7.29
C GLY A 319 -12.27 33.68 -7.96
N LYS A 320 -11.49 33.50 -9.05
CA LYS A 320 -11.49 32.26 -9.85
C LYS A 320 -10.52 31.21 -9.32
N MET A 321 -10.86 29.92 -9.46
CA MET A 321 -10.05 28.81 -8.93
C MET A 321 -8.71 28.62 -9.64
N GLU A 322 -8.68 28.86 -10.95
CA GLU A 322 -7.53 28.57 -11.79
C GLU A 322 -6.34 29.49 -11.51
N GLU A 323 -6.56 30.68 -10.92
CA GLU A 323 -5.51 31.66 -10.63
C GLU A 323 -4.41 31.11 -9.71
N PRO A 324 -4.71 30.63 -8.49
CA PRO A 324 -3.68 30.04 -7.62
C PRO A 324 -3.10 28.75 -8.21
N MET A 325 -3.87 27.99 -9.00
CA MET A 325 -3.38 26.75 -9.63
C MET A 325 -2.36 27.02 -10.74
N ARG A 326 -2.55 28.07 -11.54
CA ARG A 326 -1.66 28.46 -12.66
C ARG A 326 -0.27 28.89 -12.18
N SER A 327 -0.16 29.33 -10.93
CA SER A 327 1.10 29.73 -10.31
C SER A 327 2.01 28.56 -9.91
N GLU A 328 1.50 27.33 -9.92
CA GLU A 328 2.18 26.16 -9.35
C GLU A 328 2.53 25.10 -10.41
N PRO A 329 3.80 24.67 -10.52
CA PRO A 329 4.28 23.77 -11.58
C PRO A 329 3.77 22.33 -11.45
N ILE A 330 3.05 22.03 -10.36
CA ILE A 330 2.42 20.73 -10.13
C ILE A 330 1.13 20.57 -10.95
N PHE A 331 0.49 21.66 -11.38
CA PHE A 331 -0.70 21.64 -12.21
C PHE A 331 -0.33 21.92 -13.67
N ASP A 332 -0.42 20.88 -14.51
CA ASP A 332 -0.20 21.05 -15.95
C ASP A 332 -1.36 21.87 -16.56
N PRO A 333 -1.16 22.59 -17.68
CA PRO A 333 -2.18 23.46 -18.27
C PRO A 333 -3.54 22.79 -18.48
N MET A 334 -3.55 21.52 -18.88
CA MET A 334 -4.77 20.71 -19.03
C MET A 334 -5.63 20.68 -17.75
N VAL A 335 -5.01 20.59 -16.56
CA VAL A 335 -5.73 20.53 -15.27
C VAL A 335 -6.36 21.89 -14.98
N VAL A 336 -5.60 22.95 -15.18
CA VAL A 336 -6.03 24.33 -14.96
C VAL A 336 -7.22 24.66 -15.88
N ASP A 337 -7.12 24.29 -17.16
CA ASP A 337 -8.15 24.55 -18.16
C ASP A 337 -9.42 23.71 -17.91
N MET A 338 -9.29 22.45 -17.49
CA MET A 338 -10.45 21.61 -17.14
C MET A 338 -11.16 22.10 -15.88
N VAL A 339 -10.42 22.63 -14.90
CA VAL A 339 -11.03 23.27 -13.71
C VAL A 339 -11.77 24.54 -14.11
N MET A 340 -11.16 25.41 -14.91
CA MET A 340 -11.78 26.63 -15.42
C MET A 340 -13.08 26.33 -16.18
N VAL A 341 -13.05 25.39 -17.14
CA VAL A 341 -14.23 24.98 -17.90
C VAL A 341 -15.28 24.33 -16.99
N GLY A 342 -14.86 23.52 -16.02
CA GLY A 342 -15.77 22.88 -15.07
C GLY A 342 -16.46 23.88 -14.15
N ASP A 343 -15.75 24.91 -13.69
CA ASP A 343 -16.29 25.99 -12.86
C ASP A 343 -17.28 26.85 -13.65
N GLU A 344 -16.92 27.28 -14.86
CA GLU A 344 -17.78 28.09 -15.75
C GLU A 344 -19.04 27.34 -16.20
N ALA A 345 -18.93 26.03 -16.44
CA ALA A 345 -20.05 25.18 -16.84
C ALA A 345 -20.86 24.62 -15.67
N GLY A 346 -20.45 24.86 -14.41
CA GLY A 346 -21.09 24.28 -13.22
C GLY A 346 -20.98 22.74 -13.13
N ALA A 347 -19.99 22.15 -13.80
CA ALA A 347 -19.75 20.71 -13.90
C ALA A 347 -18.36 20.33 -13.35
N LEU A 348 -17.92 21.03 -12.30
CA LEU A 348 -16.59 20.89 -11.72
C LEU A 348 -16.31 19.49 -11.18
N ASP A 349 -17.30 18.84 -10.59
CA ASP A 349 -17.24 17.47 -10.10
C ASP A 349 -16.91 16.48 -11.22
N ALA A 350 -17.60 16.57 -12.35
CA ALA A 350 -17.37 15.72 -13.52
C ALA A 350 -15.97 15.96 -14.12
N MET A 351 -15.54 17.23 -14.23
CA MET A 351 -14.22 17.57 -14.76
C MET A 351 -13.09 17.08 -13.85
N LEU A 352 -13.21 17.24 -12.53
CA LEU A 352 -12.23 16.75 -11.56
C LEU A 352 -12.12 15.23 -11.56
N LEU A 353 -13.23 14.51 -11.64
CA LEU A 353 -13.22 13.05 -11.78
C LEU A 353 -12.57 12.63 -13.10
N LYS A 354 -12.82 13.35 -14.20
CA LYS A 354 -12.20 13.09 -15.50
C LYS A 354 -10.69 13.34 -15.50
N ILE A 355 -10.22 14.41 -14.85
CA ILE A 355 -8.78 14.66 -14.62
C ILE A 355 -8.18 13.46 -13.87
N ALA A 356 -8.82 13.04 -12.79
CA ALA A 356 -8.32 11.96 -11.95
C ALA A 356 -8.21 10.63 -12.70
N ASP A 357 -9.21 10.27 -13.50
CA ASP A 357 -9.20 9.03 -14.28
C ASP A 357 -8.16 9.08 -15.41
N THR A 358 -7.99 10.25 -16.06
CA THR A 358 -6.98 10.43 -17.11
C THR A 358 -5.57 10.24 -16.54
N TYR A 359 -5.27 10.88 -15.41
CA TYR A 359 -3.96 10.79 -14.80
C TYR A 359 -3.67 9.43 -14.16
N ASP A 360 -4.68 8.72 -13.64
CA ASP A 360 -4.51 7.33 -13.20
C ASP A 360 -4.08 6.42 -14.35
N VAL A 361 -4.70 6.57 -15.53
CA VAL A 361 -4.33 5.82 -16.74
C VAL A 361 -2.90 6.12 -17.15
N GLU A 362 -2.51 7.40 -17.20
CA GLU A 362 -1.15 7.79 -17.54
C GLU A 362 -0.12 7.30 -16.52
N VAL A 363 -0.45 7.32 -15.24
CA VAL A 363 0.39 6.78 -14.16
C VAL A 363 0.54 5.27 -14.32
N ASP A 364 -0.53 4.53 -14.63
CA ASP A 364 -0.45 3.07 -14.87
C ASP A 364 0.45 2.74 -16.06
N ILE A 365 0.30 3.46 -17.18
CA ILE A 365 1.15 3.31 -18.37
C ILE A 365 2.62 3.56 -18.02
N LYS A 366 2.92 4.65 -17.28
CA LYS A 366 4.28 4.96 -16.86
C LYS A 366 4.85 3.93 -15.90
N LEU A 367 4.06 3.42 -14.96
CA LEU A 367 4.51 2.38 -14.03
C LEU A 367 4.83 1.07 -14.76
N ARG A 368 4.01 0.68 -15.74
CA ARG A 368 4.30 -0.49 -16.61
C ARG A 368 5.57 -0.30 -17.41
N THR A 369 5.76 0.87 -18.02
CA THR A 369 6.96 1.20 -18.79
C THR A 369 8.21 1.16 -17.90
N LEU A 370 8.15 1.79 -16.73
CA LEU A 370 9.22 1.73 -15.73
C LEU A 370 9.57 0.30 -15.34
N THR A 371 8.55 -0.52 -15.08
CA THR A 371 8.73 -1.93 -14.74
C THR A 371 9.37 -2.71 -15.88
N SER A 372 8.97 -2.46 -17.12
CA SER A 372 9.53 -3.13 -18.30
C SER A 372 11.00 -2.77 -18.58
N ILE A 373 11.46 -1.58 -18.16
CA ILE A 373 12.86 -1.16 -18.31
C ILE A 373 13.76 -1.83 -17.26
N ILE A 374 13.22 -2.16 -16.09
CA ILE A 374 13.99 -2.80 -15.02
C ILE A 374 14.55 -4.15 -15.48
N GLU A 375 13.82 -4.93 -16.27
CA GLU A 375 14.26 -6.26 -16.72
C GLU A 375 15.51 -6.20 -17.62
N PRO A 376 15.55 -5.43 -18.73
CA PRO A 376 16.78 -5.24 -19.51
C PRO A 376 17.95 -4.69 -18.69
N VAL A 377 17.68 -3.75 -17.77
CA VAL A 377 18.73 -3.20 -16.89
C VAL A 377 19.30 -4.28 -15.98
N LEU A 378 18.47 -5.15 -15.40
CA LEU A 378 18.94 -6.28 -14.59
C LEU A 378 19.78 -7.25 -15.42
N ILE A 379 19.39 -7.55 -16.67
CA ILE A 379 20.18 -8.43 -17.55
C ILE A 379 21.56 -7.82 -17.85
N VAL A 380 21.62 -6.52 -18.14
CA VAL A 380 22.88 -5.82 -18.39
C VAL A 380 23.75 -5.79 -17.14
N CYS A 381 23.16 -5.49 -15.97
CA CYS A 381 23.86 -5.53 -14.68
C CYS A 381 24.42 -6.93 -14.37
N LEU A 382 23.61 -7.97 -14.58
CA LEU A 382 24.02 -9.36 -14.40
C LEU A 382 25.18 -9.71 -15.33
N GLY A 383 25.06 -9.40 -16.62
CA GLY A 383 26.13 -9.62 -17.59
C GLY A 383 27.41 -8.89 -17.22
N PHE A 384 27.31 -7.65 -16.76
CA PHE A 384 28.44 -6.86 -16.28
C PHE A 384 29.06 -7.46 -15.01
N ALA A 385 28.27 -7.86 -14.02
CA ALA A 385 28.74 -8.45 -12.78
C ALA A 385 29.43 -9.79 -13.01
N VAL A 386 28.81 -10.68 -13.81
CA VAL A 386 29.40 -11.96 -14.20
C VAL A 386 30.66 -11.76 -15.04
N GLY A 387 30.67 -10.80 -15.97
CA GLY A 387 31.85 -10.46 -16.76
C GLY A 387 33.01 -9.96 -15.89
N LEU A 388 32.72 -9.09 -14.92
CA LEU A 388 33.72 -8.59 -13.97
C LEU A 388 34.26 -9.71 -13.08
N LEU A 389 33.40 -10.64 -12.63
CA LEU A 389 33.83 -11.84 -11.90
C LEU A 389 34.69 -12.76 -12.77
N ALA A 390 34.30 -13.00 -14.02
CA ALA A 390 35.06 -13.82 -14.94
C ALA A 390 36.46 -13.22 -15.18
N LEU A 391 36.57 -11.91 -15.38
CA LEU A 391 37.86 -11.23 -15.48
C LEU A 391 38.68 -11.39 -14.19
N ALA A 392 38.07 -11.19 -13.02
CA ALA A 392 38.76 -11.33 -11.74
C ALA A 392 39.27 -12.77 -11.49
N VAL A 393 38.59 -13.79 -12.02
CA VAL A 393 38.98 -15.20 -11.86
C VAL A 393 39.97 -15.67 -12.94
N PHE A 394 39.72 -15.35 -14.20
CA PHE A 394 40.51 -15.86 -15.34
C PHE A 394 41.79 -15.07 -15.60
N GLN A 395 41.82 -13.76 -15.30
CA GLN A 395 43.03 -12.96 -15.48
C GLN A 395 44.25 -13.52 -14.73
N PRO A 396 44.17 -13.86 -13.42
CA PRO A 396 45.32 -14.45 -12.74
C PRO A 396 45.68 -15.82 -13.34
N TYR A 397 44.69 -16.62 -13.77
CA TYR A 397 44.93 -17.91 -14.42
C TYR A 397 45.78 -17.77 -15.69
N PHE A 398 45.45 -16.81 -16.56
CA PHE A 398 46.26 -16.53 -17.76
C PHE A 398 47.68 -16.05 -17.42
N ASN A 399 47.84 -15.23 -16.37
CA ASN A 399 49.16 -14.80 -15.91
C ASN A 399 50.03 -15.99 -15.45
N LEU A 400 49.44 -16.99 -14.80
CA LEU A 400 50.13 -18.20 -14.33
C LEU A 400 50.58 -19.09 -15.49
N VAL A 401 49.74 -19.25 -16.52
CA VAL A 401 50.09 -20.01 -17.73
C VAL A 401 51.20 -19.31 -18.52
N ASN A 402 51.09 -18.00 -18.72
CA ASN A 402 52.09 -17.23 -19.46
C ASN A 402 53.45 -17.22 -18.75
N SER A 403 53.48 -17.09 -17.41
CA SER A 403 54.74 -17.10 -16.66
C SER A 403 55.46 -18.47 -16.70
N LYS A 404 54.71 -19.58 -16.66
CA LYS A 404 55.29 -20.94 -16.83
C LYS A 404 55.78 -21.23 -18.24
N SER A 405 55.15 -20.66 -19.28
CA SER A 405 55.60 -20.86 -20.67
C SER A 405 56.95 -20.22 -20.98
N LEU A 406 57.37 -19.22 -20.19
CA LEU A 406 58.66 -18.53 -20.32
C LEU A 406 59.82 -19.21 -19.55
N THR A 407 59.55 -20.28 -18.78
CA THR A 407 60.57 -21.01 -18.00
C THR A 407 60.97 -22.36 -18.61
N VAL A 408 60.45 -22.70 -19.80
CA VAL A 408 60.73 -23.97 -20.52
C VAL A 408 61.49 -23.76 -21.84
N GLN A 409 62.05 -22.56 -22.06
CA GLN A 409 63.15 -22.35 -23.02
C GLN A 409 64.42 -22.04 -22.24
#